data_AF-A0A528CVE7-F1
#
_entry.id   AF-A0A528CVE7-F1
#
_cell.length_a   1.000
_cell.length_b   1.000
_cell.length_c   1.000
_cell.angle_alpha   90.00
_cell.angle_beta   90.00
_cell.angle_gamma   90.00
#
_symmetry.space_group_name_H-M   'P 1'
#
loop_
_entity.id
_entity.type
_entity.pdbx_description
1 polymer ?
#
loop_
_entity_poly.entity_id
_entity_poly.type
_entity_poly.pdbx_seq_one_letter_code
_entity_poly.pdbx_strand_id
1 'polypeptide(L)'
;QDPEPALDALADGVFAAGAGALWVHARKAWLEGLSPKENRDIPPLDYNRVYRLKAKNPNKFIGINGGIQSLEEALDHIDHADGAMLGRAAYHTPGILAGVD
;
A
#
# COMPACT_ATOMS: atom_id res chain seq x y z
N GLN A 1 3.72 5.03 -18.07
CA GLN A 1 4.70 5.49 -17.06
C GLN A 1 5.27 4.29 -16.32
N ASP A 2 6.58 4.26 -16.14
CA ASP A 2 7.27 3.28 -15.29
C ASP A 2 6.89 3.52 -13.81
N PRO A 3 6.33 2.53 -13.10
CA PRO A 3 5.93 2.68 -11.69
C PRO A 3 7.09 2.99 -10.74
N GLU A 4 8.32 2.60 -11.07
CA GLU A 4 9.46 2.80 -10.18
C GLU A 4 9.79 4.30 -10.00
N PRO A 5 10.23 5.04 -11.03
CA PRO A 5 10.54 6.46 -10.88
C PRO A 5 9.30 7.31 -10.54
N ALA A 6 8.10 6.91 -11.00
CA ALA A 6 6.88 7.67 -10.76
C ALA A 6 6.49 7.71 -9.27
N LEU A 7 6.54 6.57 -8.58
CA LEU A 7 6.21 6.53 -7.15
C LEU A 7 7.32 7.15 -6.29
N ASP A 8 8.60 7.05 -6.69
CA ASP A 8 9.69 7.72 -5.98
C ASP A 8 9.52 9.25 -6.04
N ALA A 9 9.29 9.81 -7.23
CA ALA A 9 9.07 11.25 -7.41
C ALA A 9 7.85 11.76 -6.63
N LEU A 10 6.77 10.97 -6.56
CA LEU A 10 5.59 11.31 -5.77
C LEU A 10 5.91 11.32 -4.26
N ALA A 11 6.62 10.30 -3.77
CA ALA A 11 7.00 10.22 -2.37
C ALA A 11 7.90 11.41 -1.96
N ASP A 12 8.87 11.76 -2.80
CA ASP A 12 9.74 12.91 -2.59
C ASP A 12 8.93 14.21 -2.46
N GLY A 13 7.98 14.43 -3.37
CA GLY A 13 7.09 15.60 -3.33
C GLY A 13 6.21 15.63 -2.08
N VAL A 14 5.62 14.49 -1.70
CA VAL A 14 4.78 14.36 -0.50
C VAL A 14 5.57 14.68 0.77
N PHE A 15 6.77 14.13 0.91
CA PHE A 15 7.60 14.38 2.10
C PHE A 15 8.22 15.78 2.10
N ALA A 16 8.57 16.34 0.94
CA ALA A 16 9.00 17.74 0.83
C ALA A 16 7.89 18.72 1.23
N ALA A 17 6.62 18.38 0.99
CA ALA A 17 5.46 19.14 1.45
C ALA A 17 5.19 19.01 2.97
N GLY A 18 5.98 18.22 3.71
CA GLY A 18 5.88 18.09 5.16
C GLY A 18 4.91 17.02 5.64
N ALA A 19 4.42 16.13 4.78
CA ALA A 19 3.60 15.00 5.21
C ALA A 19 4.38 14.07 6.14
N GLY A 20 3.74 13.66 7.25
CA GLY A 20 4.36 12.75 8.22
C GLY A 20 4.37 11.28 7.79
N ALA A 21 3.50 10.90 6.84
CA ALA A 21 3.28 9.52 6.42
C ALA A 21 2.83 9.44 4.96
N LEU A 22 3.14 8.32 4.31
CA LEU A 22 2.62 7.96 3.00
C LEU A 22 2.03 6.55 3.05
N TRP A 23 0.76 6.41 2.65
CA TRP A 23 0.12 5.11 2.47
C TRP A 23 0.08 4.76 0.99
N VAL A 24 0.64 3.61 0.63
CA VAL A 24 0.74 3.17 -0.75
C VAL A 24 -0.15 1.96 -0.98
N HIS A 25 -1.17 2.13 -1.82
CA HIS A 25 -1.85 0.97 -2.39
C HIS A 25 -0.90 0.30 -3.39
N ALA A 26 -0.54 -0.96 -3.16
CA ALA A 26 0.43 -1.72 -3.95
C ALA A 26 -0.07 -2.10 -5.35
N ARG A 27 -1.15 -1.47 -5.84
CA ARG A 27 -1.74 -1.71 -7.15
C ARG A 27 -1.75 -0.40 -7.91
N LYS A 28 -1.18 -0.43 -9.12
CA LYS A 28 -1.23 0.70 -10.04
C LYS A 28 -2.63 0.86 -10.63
N ALA A 29 -3.19 2.06 -10.55
CA ALA A 29 -4.40 2.40 -11.29
C ALA A 29 -4.08 2.58 -12.79
N TRP A 30 -4.89 1.97 -13.65
CA TRP A 30 -4.95 2.22 -15.08
C TRP A 30 -6.14 3.15 -15.35
N LEU A 31 -5.83 4.41 -15.68
CA LEU A 31 -6.83 5.48 -15.80
C LEU A 31 -7.66 5.41 -17.08
N GLU A 32 -7.24 4.58 -18.04
CA GLU A 32 -7.93 4.37 -19.31
C GLU A 32 -8.32 2.89 -19.45
N GLY A 33 -9.54 2.66 -19.92
CA GLY A 33 -10.02 1.33 -20.29
C GLY A 33 -10.59 0.47 -19.14
N LEU A 34 -10.45 0.87 -17.87
CA LEU A 34 -11.00 0.14 -16.72
C LEU A 34 -11.90 1.01 -15.84
N SER A 35 -13.01 0.45 -15.38
CA SER A 35 -13.86 1.05 -14.34
C SER A 35 -13.14 1.09 -12.97
N PRO A 36 -13.63 1.88 -11.99
CA PRO A 36 -13.09 1.87 -10.63
C PRO A 36 -13.13 0.50 -9.96
N LYS A 37 -14.13 -0.35 -10.27
CA LYS A 37 -14.19 -1.72 -9.75
C LYS A 37 -13.08 -2.57 -10.36
N GLU A 38 -12.94 -2.54 -11.67
CA GLU A 38 -11.91 -3.29 -12.40
C GLU A 38 -10.50 -2.86 -11.99
N ASN A 39 -10.26 -1.57 -11.77
CA ASN A 39 -9.00 -1.07 -11.23
C ASN A 39 -8.62 -1.64 -9.85
N ARG A 40 -9.60 -2.15 -9.08
CA ARG A 40 -9.37 -2.82 -7.80
C ARG A 40 -9.17 -4.32 -7.91
N ASP A 41 -9.27 -4.92 -9.09
CA ASP A 41 -9.22 -6.38 -9.25
C ASP A 41 -8.26 -6.82 -10.38
N ILE A 42 -8.12 -6.04 -11.45
CA ILE A 42 -7.38 -6.42 -12.67
C ILE A 42 -5.87 -6.13 -12.63
N PRO A 43 -5.39 -4.90 -12.35
CA PRO A 43 -3.94 -4.69 -12.28
C PRO A 43 -3.33 -5.53 -11.15
N PRO A 44 -2.13 -6.10 -11.30
CA PRO A 44 -1.57 -6.98 -10.29
C PRO A 44 -1.14 -6.24 -9.01
N LEU A 45 -1.11 -7.01 -7.92
CA LEU A 45 -0.32 -6.79 -6.70
C LEU A 45 1.16 -6.49 -7.01
N ASP A 46 1.77 -5.42 -6.50
CA ASP A 46 3.24 -5.26 -6.44
C ASP A 46 3.67 -4.73 -5.06
N TYR A 47 3.67 -5.62 -4.06
CA TYR A 47 4.11 -5.29 -2.70
C TYR A 47 5.60 -4.94 -2.64
N ASN A 48 6.42 -5.64 -3.43
CA ASN A 48 7.87 -5.43 -3.48
C ASN A 48 8.21 -3.99 -3.88
N ARG A 49 7.40 -3.35 -4.73
CA ARG A 49 7.56 -1.93 -5.05
C ARG A 49 7.42 -1.03 -3.81
N VAL A 50 6.46 -1.31 -2.93
CA VAL A 50 6.27 -0.55 -1.67
C VAL A 50 7.44 -0.80 -0.72
N TYR A 51 7.91 -2.04 -0.60
CA TYR A 51 9.06 -2.38 0.23
C TYR A 51 10.34 -1.68 -0.22
N ARG A 52 10.60 -1.63 -1.54
CA ARG A 52 11.73 -0.86 -2.09
C ARG A 52 11.61 0.64 -1.77
N LEU A 53 10.40 1.20 -1.80
CA LEU A 53 10.19 2.59 -1.41
C LEU A 53 10.52 2.83 0.07
N LYS A 54 10.06 1.93 0.96
CA LYS A 54 10.37 2.00 2.40
C LYS A 54 11.86 1.87 2.66
N ALA A 55 12.53 0.91 2.02
CA ALA A 55 13.98 0.72 2.15
C ALA A 55 14.78 1.95 1.72
N LYS A 56 14.34 2.68 0.68
CA LYS A 56 14.94 3.96 0.25
C LYS A 56 14.70 5.12 1.23
N ASN A 57 13.65 5.04 2.05
CA ASN A 57 13.20 6.11 2.95
C ASN A 57 13.09 5.62 4.40
N PRO A 58 14.19 5.16 5.03
CA PRO A 58 14.13 4.48 6.34
C PRO A 58 13.52 5.35 7.44
N ASN A 59 13.72 6.68 7.37
CA ASN A 59 13.26 7.64 8.37
C ASN A 59 11.85 8.22 8.11
N LYS A 60 11.14 7.74 7.09
CA LYS A 60 9.77 8.18 6.76
C LYS A 60 8.79 7.05 7.01
N PHE A 61 7.61 7.39 7.51
CA PHE A 61 6.53 6.42 7.63
C PHE A 61 5.97 6.10 6.24
N ILE A 62 6.06 4.84 5.82
CA ILE A 62 5.46 4.30 4.61
C ILE A 62 4.69 3.03 4.97
N GLY A 63 3.36 3.14 4.91
CA GLY A 63 2.46 2.02 5.13
C GLY A 63 1.95 1.42 3.83
N ILE A 64 1.68 0.12 3.83
CA ILE A 64 1.22 -0.65 2.67
C ILE A 64 -0.28 -0.94 2.73
N ASN A 65 -0.91 -0.93 1.56
CA ASN A 65 -2.31 -1.29 1.37
C ASN A 65 -2.52 -2.13 0.10
N GLY A 66 -3.67 -2.80 0.04
CA GLY A 66 -4.18 -3.49 -1.13
C GLY A 66 -4.08 -4.99 -0.99
N GLY A 67 -5.18 -5.71 -1.19
CA GLY A 67 -5.15 -7.18 -1.24
C GLY A 67 -4.92 -7.93 0.06
N ILE A 68 -4.65 -7.24 1.19
CA ILE A 68 -4.42 -7.85 2.51
C ILE A 68 -5.73 -8.38 3.09
N GLN A 69 -5.79 -9.68 3.37
CA GLN A 69 -7.01 -10.42 3.75
C GLN A 69 -7.02 -10.95 5.19
N SER A 70 -5.87 -11.00 5.86
CA SER A 70 -5.76 -11.53 7.23
C SER A 70 -4.79 -10.70 8.08
N LEU A 71 -4.81 -10.92 9.40
CA LEU A 71 -3.79 -10.35 10.28
C LEU A 71 -2.42 -10.97 10.03
N GLU A 72 -2.35 -12.24 9.67
CA GLU A 72 -1.07 -12.91 9.34
C GLU A 72 -0.41 -12.27 8.12
N GLU A 73 -1.16 -12.04 7.04
CA GLU A 73 -0.65 -11.29 5.87
C GLU A 73 -0.24 -9.87 6.27
N ALA A 74 -0.98 -9.22 7.17
CA ALA A 74 -0.62 -7.88 7.66
C ALA A 74 0.70 -7.90 8.44
N LEU A 75 0.94 -8.93 9.26
CA LEU A 75 2.18 -9.13 10.00
C LEU A 75 3.37 -9.34 9.05
N ASP A 76 3.22 -10.17 8.02
CA ASP A 76 4.25 -10.36 6.99
C ASP A 76 4.61 -9.04 6.28
N HIS A 77 3.61 -8.17 6.10
CA HIS A 77 3.81 -6.87 5.46
C HIS A 77 4.54 -5.85 6.35
N ILE A 78 4.27 -5.83 7.66
CA ILE A 78 4.92 -4.88 8.58
C ILE A 78 6.39 -5.24 8.90
N ASP A 79 6.83 -6.45 8.57
CA ASP A 79 8.27 -6.78 8.56
C ASP A 79 9.06 -6.00 7.50
N HIS A 80 8.36 -5.39 6.53
CA HIS A 80 8.95 -4.66 5.40
C HIS A 80 8.45 -3.21 5.25
N ALA A 81 7.40 -2.82 5.97
CA ALA A 81 6.74 -1.51 5.92
C ALA A 81 6.37 -1.05 7.33
N ASP A 82 6.07 0.24 7.53
CA ASP A 82 5.79 0.75 8.88
C ASP A 82 4.35 0.45 9.36
N GLY A 83 3.51 -0.10 8.50
CA GLY A 83 2.13 -0.43 8.81
C GLY A 83 1.42 -1.09 7.64
N ALA A 84 0.39 -1.88 7.95
CA ALA A 84 -0.48 -2.52 6.97
C ALA A 84 -1.92 -2.04 7.14
N MET A 85 -2.57 -1.67 6.03
CA MET A 85 -3.96 -1.19 6.03
C MET A 85 -4.89 -2.24 5.42
N LEU A 86 -5.87 -2.71 6.19
CA LEU A 86 -6.94 -3.57 5.72
C LEU A 86 -8.13 -2.73 5.24
N GLY A 87 -8.52 -2.93 3.98
CA GLY A 87 -9.68 -2.26 3.37
C GLY A 87 -10.90 -3.19 3.34
N ARG A 88 -11.12 -3.85 2.19
CA ARG A 88 -12.27 -4.74 1.97
C ARG A 88 -12.38 -5.87 3.01
N ALA A 89 -11.26 -6.41 3.48
CA ALA A 89 -11.25 -7.49 4.47
C ALA A 89 -11.90 -7.05 5.80
N ALA A 90 -11.54 -5.86 6.31
CA ALA A 90 -12.15 -5.31 7.51
C ALA A 90 -13.65 -5.02 7.34
N TYR A 91 -14.11 -4.68 6.13
CA TYR A 91 -15.52 -4.45 5.85
C TYR A 91 -16.33 -5.76 5.72
N HIS A 92 -15.81 -6.74 4.98
CA HIS A 92 -16.51 -8.01 4.72
C HIS A 92 -16.41 -8.99 5.88
N THR A 93 -15.35 -8.91 6.68
CA THR A 93 -15.12 -9.78 7.84
C THR A 93 -14.59 -8.95 9.01
N PRO A 94 -15.42 -8.10 9.63
CA PRO A 94 -14.98 -7.20 10.71
C PRO A 94 -14.33 -7.92 11.90
N GLY A 95 -14.71 -9.18 12.14
CA GLY A 95 -14.15 -10.01 13.20
C GLY A 95 -12.64 -10.22 13.12
N ILE A 96 -12.01 -10.01 11.95
CA ILE A 96 -10.53 -10.02 11.81
C ILE A 96 -9.90 -9.03 12.79
N LEU A 97 -10.53 -7.86 12.99
CA LEU A 97 -9.99 -6.81 13.85
C LEU A 97 -10.04 -7.16 15.34
N ALA A 98 -10.81 -8.16 15.75
CA ALA A 98 -10.85 -8.61 17.14
C ALA A 98 -9.58 -9.35 17.57
N GLY A 99 -8.73 -9.77 16.63
CA GLY A 99 -7.45 -10.42 16.90
C GLY A 99 -6.26 -9.46 16.94
N VAL A 100 -6.47 -8.14 16.88
CA VAL A 100 -5.41 -7.13 16.98
C VAL A 100 -5.14 -6.82 18.46
N ASP A 101 -3.89 -6.92 18.90
CA ASP A 101 -3.42 -6.58 20.25
C ASP A 101 -2.19 -5.64 20.25
#